data_AF-A0A9Q0YVA1-F1
#
_entry.id   AF-A0A9Q0YVA1-F1
#
_cell.length_a   1.000
_cell.length_b   1.000
_cell.length_c   1.000
_cell.angle_alpha   90.00
_cell.angle_beta   90.00
_cell.angle_gamma   90.00
#
_symmetry.space_group_name_H-M   'P 1'
#
loop_
_entity.id
_entity.type
_entity.pdbx_description
1 polymer ?
#
loop_
_entity_poly.entity_id
_entity_poly.type
_entity_poly.pdbx_seq_one_letter_code
_entity_poly.pdbx_strand_id
1 'polypeptide(L)' 'MFPVDKYPSYNFVGRILGPRGNSLKRVEALTDCRVYIRGKGSVKDSLKV' A
#
# COMPACT_ATOMS: atom_id res chain seq x y z
N MET A 1 -9.96 -4.13 4.08
CA MET A 1 -9.60 -5.14 3.06
C MET A 1 -9.70 -4.49 1.69
N PHE A 2 -8.74 -4.70 0.80
CA PHE A 2 -8.79 -4.14 -0.57
C PHE A 2 -9.64 -5.04 -1.48
N PRO A 3 -10.46 -4.46 -2.38
CA PRO A 3 -11.31 -5.22 -3.30
C PRO A 3 -10.51 -5.74 -4.51
N VAL A 4 -9.45 -6.51 -4.26
CA VAL A 4 -8.55 -7.01 -5.30
C VAL A 4 -9.25 -7.91 -6.31
N ASP A 5 -10.26 -8.67 -5.90
CA ASP A 5 -11.03 -9.55 -6.80
C ASP A 5 -11.87 -8.76 -7.81
N LYS A 6 -12.34 -7.57 -7.42
CA LYS A 6 -13.12 -6.68 -8.31
C LYS A 6 -12.21 -5.87 -9.24
N TYR A 7 -10.96 -5.62 -8.82
CA TYR A 7 -10.01 -4.78 -9.55
C TYR A 7 -8.61 -5.42 -9.56
N PRO A 8 -8.43 -6.56 -10.24
CA PRO A 8 -7.21 -7.36 -10.16
C PRO A 8 -5.97 -6.63 -10.70
N SER A 9 -6.16 -5.72 -11.65
CA SER A 9 -5.07 -4.94 -12.26
C SER A 9 -4.72 -3.65 -11.51
N TYR A 10 -5.48 -3.30 -10.45
CA TYR A 10 -5.27 -2.03 -9.74
C TYR A 10 -4.30 -2.18 -8.57
N ASN A 11 -3.22 -1.41 -8.57
CA ASN A 11 -2.23 -1.42 -7.49
C ASN A 11 -2.63 -0.49 -6.34
N PHE A 12 -3.49 -0.99 -5.44
CA PHE A 12 -3.93 -0.25 -4.25
C PHE A 12 -2.77 0.15 -3.32
N VAL A 13 -1.83 -0.77 -3.08
CA VAL A 13 -0.71 -0.54 -2.16
C VAL A 13 0.19 0.57 -2.71
N GLY A 14 0.57 0.50 -3.98
CA GLY A 14 1.36 1.54 -4.65
C GLY A 14 0.66 2.90 -4.66
N ARG A 15 -0.66 2.93 -4.85
CA ARG A 15 -1.45 4.16 -4.80
C ARG A 15 -1.44 4.82 -3.42
N ILE A 16 -1.57 4.04 -2.36
CA ILE A 16 -1.59 4.54 -0.97
C ILE A 16 -0.21 5.01 -0.54
N LEU A 17 0.84 4.25 -0.87
CA LEU A 17 2.21 4.62 -0.56
C LEU A 17 2.62 5.89 -1.30
N GLY A 18 2.29 5.97 -2.60
CA GLY A 18 2.78 7.01 -3.47
C GLY A 18 4.30 6.95 -3.67
N PRO A 19 4.89 7.91 -4.40
CA PRO A 19 6.32 7.95 -4.64
C PRO A 19 7.11 7.96 -3.33
N ARG A 20 8.03 6.99 -3.15
CA ARG A 20 8.87 6.85 -1.95
C ARG A 20 8.08 6.75 -0.62
N GLY A 21 6.79 6.38 -0.67
CA GLY A 21 5.94 6.29 0.52
C GLY A 21 5.42 7.63 1.05
N ASN A 22 5.61 8.74 0.32
CA ASN A 22 5.32 10.08 0.83
C ASN A 22 3.83 10.34 1.05
N SER A 23 2.94 9.69 0.30
CA SER A 23 1.50 9.83 0.50
C SER A 23 1.07 9.22 1.82
N LEU A 24 1.54 8.01 2.14
CA LEU A 24 1.25 7.37 3.42
C LEU A 24 1.87 8.15 4.59
N LYS A 25 3.14 8.57 4.48
CA LYS A 25 3.81 9.40 5.51
C LYS A 25 3.04 10.68 5.83
N ARG A 26 2.47 11.34 4.80
CA ARG A 26 1.64 12.53 5.01
C ARG A 26 0.38 12.20 5.79
N VAL A 27 -0.27 11.08 5.51
CA VAL A 27 -1.46 10.64 6.26
C VAL A 27 -1.10 10.34 7.71
N GLU A 28 0.00 9.62 7.95
CA GLU A 28 0.50 9.34 9.31
C GLU A 28 0.77 10.66 10.07
N ALA A 29 1.45 11.62 9.44
CA ALA A 29 1.74 12.93 10.05
C ALA A 29 0.48 13.77 10.35
N LEU A 30 -0.57 13.67 9.53
CA LEU A 30 -1.82 14.43 9.73
C LEU A 30 -2.73 13.80 10.78
N THR A 31 -2.59 12.51 11.03
CA THR A 31 -3.49 11.74 11.90
C THR A 31 -2.86 11.32 13.22
N ASP A 32 -1.55 11.54 13.36
CA ASP A 32 -0.72 11.02 14.46
C ASP A 32 -0.89 9.50 14.67
N CYS A 33 -1.27 8.80 13.60
CA CYS A 33 -1.47 7.36 13.59
C CYS A 33 -0.29 6.68 12.89
N ARG A 34 0.05 5.47 13.36
CA ARG A 34 0.98 4.59 12.65
C ARG A 34 0.21 3.59 11.81
N VAL A 35 0.46 3.58 10.50
CA VAL A 35 -0.33 2.80 9.54
C VAL A 35 0.50 1.64 9.00
N TYR A 36 -0.09 0.44 9.06
CA TYR A 36 0.54 -0.78 8.55
C TYR A 36 -0.33 -1.40 7.46
N ILE A 37 0.27 -1.69 6.30
CA ILE A 37 -0.35 -2.50 5.25
C ILE A 37 0.13 -3.95 5.45
N ARG A 38 -0.81 -4.86 5.74
CA ARG A 38 -0.54 -6.27 6.06
C ARG A 38 -1.44 -7.19 5.22
N GLY A 39 -1.10 -8.47 5.19
CA GLY A 39 -1.86 -9.52 4.49
C GLY A 39 -1.22 -9.98 3.18
N LYS A 40 -1.85 -10.93 2.50
CA LYS A 40 -1.36 -11.48 1.22
C LYS A 40 -1.30 -10.36 0.16
N GLY A 41 -0.15 -10.21 -0.50
CA GLY A 41 0.08 -9.18 -1.52
C GLY A 41 0.42 -7.78 -0.99
N SER A 42 0.63 -7.60 0.32
CA SER A 42 1.05 -6.30 0.89
C SER A 42 2.54 -6.00 0.67
N VAL A 43 3.35 -7.03 0.43
CA VAL A 43 4.79 -6.92 0.14
C VAL A 43 4.98 -7.18 -1.35
N LYS A 44 5.79 -6.34 -2.00
CA LYS A 44 6.25 -6.62 -3.35
C LYS A 44 7.28 -7.75 -3.24
N ASP A 45 6.91 -8.96 -3.63
CA ASP A 45 7.87 -10.05 -3.75
C ASP A 45 8.93 -9.66 -4.79
N SER A 46 10.16 -9.44 -4.32
CA SER A 46 11.32 -9.17 -5.19
C SER A 46 11.85 -10.45 -5.85
N LEU A 47 11.20 -11.59 -5.64
CA LEU A 47 11.55 -12.87 -6.27
C LEU A 47 10.72 -13.09 -7.53
N LYS A 48 11.18 -12.50 -8.63
CA LYS A 48 11.17 -13.13 -9.97
C LYS A 48 12.31 -12.49 -10.75
N VAL A 49 13.38 -13.27 -10.90
CA VAL A 49 14.41 -13.14 -11.94
C VAL A 49 13.71 -13.16 -13.30
#